data_AF-A0A9W9YGX1-F1
#
_entry.id   AF-A0A9W9YGX1-F1
#
_cell.length_a   1.000
_cell.length_b   1.000
_cell.length_c   1.000
_cell.angle_alpha   90.00
_cell.angle_beta   90.00
_cell.angle_gamma   90.00
#
_symmetry.space_group_name_H-M   'P 1'
#
loop_
_entity.id
_entity.type
_entity.pdbx_description
1 polymer ?
#
loop_
_entity_poly.entity_id
_entity_poly.type
_entity_poly.pdbx_seq_one_letter_code
_entity_poly.pdbx_strand_id
1 'polypeptide(L)'
;MEFNDVRFEFMSEYTLKSMKLKADKWAKLQGNDEYRQAILDFFEKPEHNILIIYQNNAGQLQPTSDFPTSMKAKAVYFSKKEKGMNVGKDNYKTALTYGDLSYSPLEQLSALVDEILVPLLSNSRNHEQWPAVLAQSRSLMQWKLKKRVKPFDRGLVHSIESVIIEWTHQIQSVLKRNSAQPLLEGHNPGPLVELDFWRARATNLECIFQQLHDVKVRRMAELLEKTQSSYFPAFKKIFKDVVAALEEARDITMHLKPLRRLLDDMEQFDFSELDKIIPAIIHTVGLVWANSKYYCRAPRMIVLLQELCNMLIEMARTYLDPAEIFKSEAEEAYEKTRKAVQICSFFQETFEDVRRNIPKFFKEGEQVKQWEFANELVFTRMDQFILRLKTVEDLFATTMEFSKLEKVELGGIKGKMLSHQVVEIFSEFNEIFSVFGNRTYDGLDATNGEFVEDYNQFRERIADLDRRLASIVCQGFDDCPSTEAALKLLDCFGSLLDPTTDSCRL
;
A
#
# COMPACT_ATOMS: atom_id res chain seq x y z
N MET A 1 30.55 81.53 -9.62
CA MET A 1 29.70 80.39 -9.28
C MET A 1 29.48 80.44 -7.78
N GLU A 2 28.26 80.74 -7.35
CA GLU A 2 27.95 81.06 -5.95
C GLU A 2 28.16 79.83 -5.05
N PHE A 3 29.17 79.89 -4.18
CA PHE A 3 29.42 78.89 -3.13
C PHE A 3 28.42 78.98 -1.96
N ASN A 4 27.47 79.92 -1.99
CA ASN A 4 26.47 80.16 -0.94
C ASN A 4 25.04 79.99 -1.49
N ASP A 5 24.66 78.78 -1.92
CA ASP A 5 23.26 78.46 -2.16
C ASP A 5 22.60 77.99 -0.84
N VAL A 6 21.75 78.85 -0.28
CA VAL A 6 21.00 78.61 0.97
C VAL A 6 20.16 77.32 0.93
N ARG A 7 19.78 76.84 -0.27
CA ARG A 7 19.04 75.58 -0.45
C ARG A 7 19.92 74.36 -0.20
N PHE A 8 21.18 74.41 -0.64
CA PHE A 8 22.16 73.36 -0.39
C PHE A 8 22.57 73.31 1.08
N GLU A 9 22.76 74.47 1.72
CA GLU A 9 23.06 74.56 3.15
C GLU A 9 21.95 73.93 3.99
N PHE A 10 20.69 74.22 3.65
CA PHE A 10 19.53 73.64 4.33
C PHE A 10 19.48 72.10 4.23
N MET A 11 19.65 71.56 3.03
CA MET A 11 19.70 70.11 2.84
C MET A 11 20.90 69.48 3.55
N SER A 12 22.05 70.17 3.52
CA SER A 12 23.29 69.74 4.19
C SER A 12 23.09 69.62 5.69
N GLU A 13 22.59 70.68 6.32
CA GLU A 13 22.40 70.74 7.78
C GLU A 13 21.46 69.63 8.24
N TYR A 14 20.33 69.44 7.55
CA TYR A 14 19.38 68.38 7.90
C TYR A 14 19.97 66.98 7.67
N THR A 15 20.63 66.75 6.54
CA THR A 15 21.23 65.45 6.20
C THR A 15 22.32 65.06 7.20
N LEU A 16 23.24 65.97 7.49
CA LEU A 16 24.34 65.73 8.43
C LEU A 16 23.82 65.50 9.85
N LYS A 17 22.85 66.31 10.31
CA LYS A 17 22.27 66.18 11.65
C LYS A 17 21.46 64.90 11.79
N SER A 18 20.60 64.60 10.81
CA SER A 18 19.78 63.40 10.83
C SER A 18 20.69 62.17 10.79
N MET A 19 21.53 62.03 9.76
CA MET A 19 22.36 60.84 9.56
C MET A 19 23.58 60.76 10.50
N LYS A 20 23.78 61.76 11.39
CA LYS A 20 24.92 61.87 12.32
C LYS A 20 26.26 61.78 11.60
N LEU A 21 26.40 62.52 10.49
CA LEU A 21 27.59 62.50 9.65
C LEU A 21 28.46 63.74 9.88
N LYS A 22 29.76 63.60 9.61
CA LYS A 22 30.72 64.72 9.62
C LYS A 22 30.60 65.53 8.32
N ALA A 23 30.91 66.82 8.39
CA ALA A 23 30.78 67.76 7.26
C ALA A 23 31.61 67.35 6.02
N ASP A 24 32.71 66.59 6.19
CA ASP A 24 33.53 66.09 5.08
C ASP A 24 32.76 65.18 4.13
N LYS A 25 31.74 64.46 4.63
CA LYS A 25 30.89 63.58 3.81
C LYS A 25 30.01 64.37 2.86
N TRP A 26 29.46 65.50 3.30
CA TRP A 26 28.68 66.39 2.44
C TRP A 26 29.57 67.13 1.45
N ALA A 27 30.75 67.61 1.90
CA ALA A 27 31.72 68.25 1.01
C ALA A 27 32.14 67.33 -0.15
N LYS A 28 32.30 66.03 0.09
CA LYS A 28 32.57 65.02 -0.95
C LYS A 28 31.41 64.82 -1.92
N LEU A 29 30.17 64.85 -1.45
CA LEU A 29 28.99 64.79 -2.33
C LEU A 29 28.90 66.05 -3.20
N GLN A 30 29.08 67.22 -2.59
CA GLN A 30 28.99 68.51 -3.28
C GLN A 30 30.15 68.73 -4.27
N GLY A 31 31.31 68.14 -4.01
CA GLY A 31 32.47 68.14 -4.92
C GLY A 31 32.32 67.22 -6.13
N ASN A 32 31.29 66.38 -6.19
CA ASN A 32 30.96 65.60 -7.38
C ASN A 32 29.95 66.39 -8.23
N ASP A 33 30.36 66.78 -9.44
CA ASP A 33 29.55 67.60 -10.34
C ASP A 33 28.24 66.94 -10.75
N GLU A 34 28.20 65.61 -10.92
CA GLU A 34 26.97 64.88 -11.26
C GLU A 34 25.95 64.92 -10.12
N TYR A 35 26.43 64.74 -8.88
CA TYR A 35 25.57 64.77 -7.69
C TYR A 35 25.07 66.18 -7.38
N ARG A 36 25.92 67.18 -7.57
CA ARG A 36 25.54 68.58 -7.47
C ARG A 36 24.48 68.93 -8.51
N GLN A 37 24.64 68.47 -9.75
CA GLN A 37 23.65 68.68 -10.81
C GLN A 37 22.34 67.97 -10.50
N ALA A 38 22.36 66.75 -9.96
CA ALA A 38 21.13 66.03 -9.57
C ALA A 38 20.33 66.78 -8.48
N ILE A 39 21.01 67.44 -7.54
CA ILE A 39 20.35 68.27 -6.51
C ILE A 39 19.79 69.57 -7.13
N LEU A 40 20.52 70.21 -8.04
CA LEU A 40 20.04 71.39 -8.77
C LEU A 40 18.81 71.05 -9.63
N ASP A 41 18.88 69.93 -10.34
CA ASP A 41 17.78 69.41 -11.16
C ASP A 41 16.54 69.13 -10.31
N PHE A 42 16.71 68.63 -9.08
CA PHE A 42 15.60 68.51 -8.13
C PHE A 42 14.96 69.87 -7.82
N PHE A 43 15.73 70.94 -7.62
CA PHE A 43 15.14 72.25 -7.32
C PHE A 43 14.47 72.91 -8.53
N GLU A 44 15.08 72.78 -9.71
CA GLU A 44 14.77 73.61 -10.89
C GLU A 44 13.91 72.90 -11.93
N LYS A 45 13.97 71.56 -12.02
CA LYS A 45 13.19 70.81 -13.00
C LYS A 45 11.88 70.29 -12.39
N PRO A 46 10.74 70.44 -13.09
CA PRO A 46 9.44 70.03 -12.59
C PRO A 46 9.24 68.49 -12.54
N GLU A 47 10.04 67.75 -13.31
CA GLU A 47 10.00 66.28 -13.37
C GLU A 47 10.53 65.59 -12.10
N HIS A 48 11.48 66.20 -11.41
CA HIS A 48 12.05 65.67 -10.18
C HIS A 48 11.26 66.15 -8.96
N ASN A 49 10.45 65.25 -8.39
CA ASN A 49 9.55 65.56 -7.28
C ASN A 49 10.06 65.05 -5.93
N ILE A 50 10.92 64.04 -5.94
CA ILE A 50 11.56 63.47 -4.76
C ILE A 50 13.06 63.37 -4.99
N LEU A 51 13.81 63.58 -3.92
CA LEU A 51 15.24 63.42 -3.87
C LEU A 51 15.59 62.69 -2.57
N ILE A 52 16.30 61.58 -2.69
CA ILE A 52 16.73 60.76 -1.57
C ILE A 52 18.25 60.82 -1.49
N ILE A 53 18.76 61.15 -0.31
CA ILE A 53 20.19 61.12 0.00
C ILE A 53 20.44 59.94 0.92
N TYR A 54 21.24 59.00 0.44
CA TYR A 54 21.55 57.77 1.18
C TYR A 54 23.05 57.45 1.10
N GLN A 55 23.50 56.52 1.95
CA GLN A 55 24.87 56.00 1.88
C GLN A 55 24.92 54.76 0.99
N ASN A 56 25.80 54.78 0.00
CA ASN A 56 26.10 53.59 -0.80
C ASN A 56 26.88 52.54 0.03
N ASN A 57 27.17 51.38 -0.57
CA ASN A 57 27.89 50.29 0.09
C ASN A 57 29.31 50.67 0.56
N ALA A 58 29.90 51.73 0.00
CA ALA A 58 31.19 52.28 0.40
C ALA A 58 31.08 53.39 1.49
N GLY A 59 29.88 53.66 1.99
CA GLY A 59 29.63 54.68 3.01
C GLY A 59 29.78 56.13 2.51
N GLN A 60 29.69 56.34 1.20
CA GLN A 60 29.66 57.66 0.56
C GLN A 60 28.21 58.10 0.36
N LEU A 61 27.94 59.41 0.52
CA LEU A 61 26.61 59.96 0.25
C LEU A 61 26.37 60.08 -1.24
N GLN A 62 25.18 59.72 -1.68
CA GLN A 62 24.73 59.84 -3.07
C GLN A 62 23.27 60.31 -3.12
N PRO A 63 22.93 61.29 -3.98
CA PRO A 63 21.55 61.64 -4.27
C PRO A 63 20.95 60.72 -5.34
N THR A 64 19.66 60.40 -5.23
CA THR A 64 18.88 59.65 -6.22
C THR A 64 17.45 60.17 -6.28
N SER A 65 16.83 60.15 -7.47
CA SER A 65 15.40 60.44 -7.66
C SER A 65 14.51 59.21 -7.45
N ASP A 66 15.09 58.02 -7.44
CA ASP A 66 14.38 56.74 -7.27
C ASP A 66 14.74 56.07 -5.96
N PHE A 67 13.83 55.22 -5.46
CA PHE A 67 14.08 54.47 -4.24
C PHE A 67 15.25 53.50 -4.41
N PRO A 68 16.28 53.57 -3.54
CA PRO A 68 17.43 52.67 -3.63
C PRO A 68 17.01 51.23 -3.36
N THR A 69 17.54 50.30 -4.16
CA THR A 69 17.23 48.85 -4.07
C THR A 69 17.76 48.18 -2.80
N SER A 70 18.80 48.74 -2.18
CA SER A 70 19.32 48.29 -0.89
C SER A 70 19.94 49.44 -0.11
N MET A 71 19.61 49.57 1.18
CA MET A 71 20.22 50.53 2.11
C MET A 71 20.70 49.80 3.35
N LYS A 72 21.93 50.08 3.80
CA LYS A 72 22.49 49.52 5.05
C LYS A 72 22.32 50.45 6.24
N ALA A 73 21.96 51.70 6.00
CA ALA A 73 21.79 52.74 6.99
C ALA A 73 20.56 53.58 6.61
N LYS A 74 20.09 54.41 7.53
CA LYS A 74 18.99 55.32 7.25
C LYS A 74 19.34 56.29 6.12
N ALA A 75 18.34 56.72 5.37
CA ALA A 75 18.44 57.74 4.35
C ALA A 75 17.59 58.95 4.74
N VAL A 76 17.77 60.03 4.00
CA VAL A 76 16.96 61.24 4.14
C VAL A 76 16.27 61.51 2.82
N TYR A 77 14.99 61.84 2.85
CA TYR A 77 14.25 62.24 1.66
C TYR A 77 13.81 63.70 1.73
N PHE A 78 13.72 64.32 0.56
CA PHE A 78 13.15 65.63 0.32
C PHE A 78 12.14 65.50 -0.82
N SER A 79 10.92 65.90 -0.59
CA SER A 79 9.84 65.89 -1.57
C SER A 79 9.27 67.29 -1.72
N LYS A 80 8.95 67.68 -2.95
CA LYS A 80 8.16 68.89 -3.19
C LYS A 80 6.74 68.66 -2.67
N LYS A 81 6.14 69.67 -2.03
CA LYS A 81 4.74 69.58 -1.55
C LYS A 81 3.74 69.48 -2.69
N GLU A 82 4.03 70.14 -3.80
CA GLU A 82 3.21 70.13 -5.00
C GLU A 82 4.05 69.64 -6.18
N LYS A 83 3.44 68.80 -7.02
CA LYS A 83 4.11 68.19 -8.17
C LYS A 83 4.46 69.28 -9.18
N GLY A 84 5.74 69.35 -9.58
CA GLY A 84 6.21 70.34 -10.56
C GLY A 84 6.50 71.74 -10.01
N MET A 85 6.42 71.95 -8.68
CA MET A 85 6.78 73.22 -8.06
C MET A 85 8.29 73.47 -8.14
N ASN A 86 8.69 74.70 -8.49
CA ASN A 86 10.10 75.09 -8.44
C ASN A 86 10.48 75.55 -7.03
N VAL A 87 11.66 75.11 -6.58
CA VAL A 87 12.18 75.40 -5.25
C VAL A 87 13.22 76.50 -5.36
N GLY A 88 12.78 77.73 -5.17
CA GLY A 88 13.58 78.94 -5.17
C GLY A 88 14.30 79.18 -3.83
N LYS A 89 15.21 80.16 -3.83
CA LYS A 89 15.97 80.56 -2.63
C LYS A 89 15.10 81.25 -1.56
N ASP A 90 13.88 81.64 -1.91
CA ASP A 90 12.90 82.33 -1.07
C ASP A 90 11.81 81.41 -0.51
N ASN A 91 11.54 80.26 -1.15
CA ASN A 91 10.44 79.36 -0.77
C ASN A 91 10.88 77.97 -0.25
N TYR A 92 12.17 77.65 -0.27
CA TYR A 92 12.68 76.29 0.02
C TYR A 92 12.23 75.69 1.36
N LYS A 93 12.02 76.51 2.40
CA LYS A 93 11.56 76.04 3.71
C LYS A 93 10.08 75.66 3.73
N THR A 94 9.26 76.30 2.91
CA THR A 94 7.80 76.05 2.86
C THR A 94 7.42 75.11 1.72
N ALA A 95 8.24 75.05 0.67
CA ALA A 95 8.04 74.24 -0.53
C ALA A 95 8.37 72.75 -0.37
N LEU A 96 9.18 72.39 0.63
CA LEU A 96 9.66 71.02 0.83
C LEU A 96 8.96 70.32 2.01
N THR A 97 8.73 69.02 1.84
CA THR A 97 8.47 68.05 2.90
C THR A 97 9.69 67.12 2.97
N TYR A 98 10.25 66.92 4.15
CA TYR A 98 11.47 66.15 4.31
C TYR A 98 11.42 65.30 5.57
N GLY A 99 12.19 64.21 5.57
CA GLY A 99 12.16 63.26 6.68
C GLY A 99 13.18 62.14 6.56
N ASP A 100 13.16 61.28 7.57
CA ASP A 100 14.03 60.10 7.66
C ASP A 100 13.36 58.88 7.01
N LEU A 101 14.16 58.11 6.28
CA LEU A 101 13.78 56.82 5.69
C LEU A 101 14.62 55.71 6.33
N SER A 102 13.97 54.70 6.88
CA SER A 102 14.62 53.54 7.49
C SER A 102 15.35 52.69 6.44
N TYR A 103 16.38 51.97 6.87
CA TYR A 103 17.05 50.95 6.06
C TYR A 103 16.12 49.77 5.74
N SER A 104 15.06 49.58 6.52
CA SER A 104 13.98 48.60 6.28
C SER A 104 12.63 49.34 6.11
N PRO A 105 12.26 49.74 4.88
CA PRO A 105 11.03 50.50 4.63
C PRO A 105 9.75 49.75 5.01
N LEU A 106 9.74 48.41 4.88
CA LEU A 106 8.58 47.58 5.21
C LEU A 106 8.34 47.48 6.71
N GLU A 107 9.40 47.37 7.51
CA GLU A 107 9.29 47.38 8.97
C GLU A 107 8.84 48.76 9.48
N GLN A 108 9.41 49.83 8.93
CA GLN A 108 8.96 51.19 9.26
C GLN A 108 7.50 51.41 8.87
N LEU A 109 7.05 50.90 7.72
CA LEU A 109 5.65 50.97 7.32
C LEU A 109 4.75 50.16 8.27
N SER A 110 5.19 48.98 8.72
CA SER A 110 4.46 48.19 9.72
C SER A 110 4.31 48.96 11.03
N ALA A 111 5.40 49.53 11.55
CA ALA A 111 5.38 50.34 12.77
C ALA A 111 4.51 51.60 12.60
N LEU A 112 4.61 52.29 11.45
CA LEU A 112 3.75 53.43 11.14
C LEU A 112 2.27 53.05 11.14
N VAL A 113 1.92 51.90 10.54
CA VAL A 113 0.54 51.41 10.51
C VAL A 113 0.06 51.09 11.92
N ASP A 114 0.83 50.34 12.70
CA ASP A 114 0.40 49.83 14.01
C ASP A 114 0.46 50.88 15.13
N GLU A 115 1.47 51.73 15.14
CA GLU A 115 1.72 52.68 16.23
C GLU A 115 1.16 54.08 15.97
N ILE A 116 0.93 54.44 14.70
CA ILE A 116 0.50 55.79 14.33
C ILE A 116 -0.87 55.76 13.64
N LEU A 117 -1.00 55.08 12.51
CA LEU A 117 -2.24 55.11 11.72
C LEU A 117 -3.40 54.40 12.44
N VAL A 118 -3.14 53.25 13.06
CA VAL A 118 -4.17 52.52 13.81
C VAL A 118 -4.67 53.34 15.01
N PRO A 119 -3.82 53.93 15.88
CA PRO A 119 -4.29 54.80 16.96
C PRO A 119 -4.98 56.07 16.45
N LEU A 120 -4.47 56.71 15.40
CA LEU A 120 -5.11 57.89 14.78
C LEU A 120 -6.53 57.56 14.31
N LEU A 121 -6.72 56.44 13.62
CA LEU A 121 -8.01 55.98 13.11
C LEU A 121 -8.93 55.40 14.21
N SER A 122 -8.36 54.97 15.34
CA SER A 122 -9.11 54.38 16.45
C SER A 122 -9.61 55.41 17.45
N ASN A 123 -8.98 56.58 17.55
CA ASN A 123 -9.43 57.64 18.43
C ASN A 123 -10.69 58.32 17.87
N SER A 124 -11.80 58.18 18.59
CA SER A 124 -13.11 58.72 18.21
C SER A 124 -13.14 60.25 18.16
N ARG A 125 -12.35 60.94 19.00
CA ARG A 125 -12.26 62.40 19.04
C ARG A 125 -11.65 63.02 17.77
N ASN A 126 -10.80 62.28 17.07
CA ASN A 126 -10.17 62.76 15.83
C ASN A 126 -11.15 62.87 14.64
N HIS A 127 -12.38 62.39 14.82
CA HIS A 127 -13.33 62.17 13.72
C HIS A 127 -14.71 62.75 13.99
N GLU A 128 -14.86 63.67 14.95
CA GLU A 128 -16.15 64.29 15.31
C GLU A 128 -16.84 64.99 14.14
N GLN A 129 -16.08 65.39 13.11
CA GLN A 129 -16.57 66.04 11.90
C GLN A 129 -16.70 65.11 10.68
N TRP A 130 -16.47 63.80 10.83
CA TRP A 130 -16.50 62.86 9.70
C TRP A 130 -17.94 62.45 9.34
N PRO A 131 -18.33 62.46 8.05
CA PRO A 131 -19.59 61.92 7.58
C PRO A 131 -19.81 60.46 8.00
N ALA A 132 -21.04 60.10 8.38
CA ALA A 132 -21.40 58.77 8.92
C ALA A 132 -21.01 57.57 8.02
N VAL A 133 -20.96 57.77 6.70
CA VAL A 133 -20.57 56.74 5.72
C VAL A 133 -19.09 56.36 5.84
N LEU A 134 -18.22 57.30 6.21
CA LEU A 134 -16.79 57.04 6.43
C LEU A 134 -16.55 56.31 7.76
N ALA A 135 -17.43 56.49 8.75
CA ALA A 135 -17.35 55.77 10.03
C ALA A 135 -17.59 54.25 9.89
N GLN A 136 -18.46 53.81 8.97
CA GLN A 136 -18.62 52.38 8.64
C GLN A 136 -17.42 51.81 7.87
N SER A 137 -16.76 52.62 7.04
CA SER A 137 -15.58 52.22 6.27
C SER A 137 -14.31 52.11 7.14
N ARG A 138 -14.33 52.66 8.36
CA ARG A 138 -13.24 52.59 9.36
C ARG A 138 -12.86 51.16 9.72
N SER A 139 -13.85 50.36 10.10
CA SER A 139 -13.64 48.97 10.53
C SER A 139 -13.09 48.12 9.37
N LEU A 140 -13.58 48.38 8.16
CA LEU A 140 -13.14 47.69 6.94
C LEU A 140 -11.70 48.06 6.56
N MET A 141 -11.33 49.34 6.65
CA MET A 141 -9.96 49.80 6.39
C MET A 141 -8.97 49.29 7.43
N GLN A 142 -9.33 49.33 8.72
CA GLN A 142 -8.53 48.77 9.80
C GLN A 142 -8.27 47.27 9.59
N TRP A 143 -9.31 46.53 9.23
CA TRP A 143 -9.20 45.10 8.92
C TRP A 143 -8.32 44.84 7.69
N LYS A 144 -8.50 45.59 6.60
CA LYS A 144 -7.69 45.45 5.38
C LYS A 144 -6.21 45.75 5.61
N LEU A 145 -5.89 46.76 6.43
CA LEU A 145 -4.51 47.13 6.77
C LEU A 145 -3.82 46.07 7.63
N LYS A 146 -4.50 45.57 8.69
CA LYS A 146 -3.94 44.52 9.56
C LYS A 146 -3.70 43.19 8.85
N LYS A 147 -4.50 42.86 7.83
CA LYS A 147 -4.39 41.57 7.11
C LYS A 147 -3.25 41.55 6.08
N ARG A 148 -2.77 42.71 5.60
CA ARG A 148 -1.77 42.79 4.52
C ARG A 148 -0.31 42.82 5.00
N VAL A 149 -0.05 42.97 6.31
CA VAL A 149 1.30 43.33 6.81
C VAL A 149 1.90 42.29 7.78
N LYS A 150 1.36 41.07 7.89
CA LYS A 150 2.12 39.96 8.50
C LYS A 150 2.85 39.17 7.41
N PRO A 151 4.14 39.43 7.13
CA PRO A 151 4.89 38.60 6.23
C PRO A 151 5.08 37.23 6.90
N PHE A 152 4.48 36.18 6.33
CA PHE A 152 4.87 34.83 6.67
C PHE A 152 6.28 34.57 6.13
N ASP A 153 7.14 33.96 6.94
CA ASP A 153 8.48 33.56 6.52
C ASP A 153 8.38 32.58 5.34
N ARG A 154 8.78 33.03 4.14
CA ARG A 154 8.76 32.20 2.93
C ARG A 154 9.69 30.99 3.05
N GLY A 155 10.78 31.10 3.83
CA GLY A 155 11.69 29.98 4.09
C GLY A 155 11.01 28.86 4.88
N LEU A 156 10.19 29.24 5.87
CA LEU A 156 9.37 28.29 6.63
C LEU A 156 8.32 27.61 5.76
N VAL A 157 7.64 28.36 4.89
CA VAL A 157 6.62 27.79 3.98
C VAL A 157 7.23 26.77 3.02
N HIS A 158 8.35 27.09 2.35
CA HIS A 158 9.03 26.14 1.47
C HIS A 158 9.54 24.88 2.19
N SER A 159 10.01 25.04 3.44
CA SER A 159 10.43 23.90 4.27
C SER A 159 9.26 22.96 4.55
N ILE A 160 8.09 23.51 4.87
CA ILE A 160 6.88 22.73 5.10
C ILE A 160 6.41 22.07 3.82
N GLU A 161 6.44 22.76 2.68
CA GLU A 161 6.07 22.19 1.37
C GLU A 161 6.93 20.98 1.02
N SER A 162 8.25 21.06 1.25
CA SER A 162 9.18 19.93 1.05
C SER A 162 8.81 18.71 1.91
N VAL A 163 8.49 18.93 3.19
CA VAL A 163 8.06 17.86 4.10
C VAL A 163 6.75 17.22 3.64
N ILE A 164 5.78 18.02 3.18
CA ILE A 164 4.51 17.50 2.66
C ILE A 164 4.72 16.64 1.41
N ILE A 165 5.62 17.02 0.51
CA ILE A 165 5.93 16.22 -0.68
C ILE A 165 6.49 14.86 -0.27
N GLU A 166 7.48 14.83 0.63
CA GLU A 166 8.07 13.58 1.08
C GLU A 166 7.04 12.68 1.79
N TRP A 167 6.24 13.24 2.69
CA TRP A 167 5.15 12.51 3.36
C TRP A 167 4.11 11.98 2.37
N THR A 168 3.83 12.73 1.31
CA THR A 168 2.93 12.27 0.23
C THR A 168 3.44 10.99 -0.39
N HIS A 169 4.73 10.93 -0.75
CA HIS A 169 5.33 9.75 -1.36
C HIS A 169 5.35 8.56 -0.39
N GLN A 170 5.73 8.78 0.87
CA GLN A 170 5.77 7.72 1.88
C GLN A 170 4.39 7.16 2.20
N ILE A 171 3.37 8.01 2.39
CA ILE A 171 2.02 7.55 2.71
C ILE A 171 1.40 6.83 1.50
N GLN A 172 1.63 7.34 0.28
CA GLN A 172 1.16 6.66 -0.93
C GLN A 172 1.80 5.27 -1.11
N SER A 173 3.07 5.08 -0.77
CA SER A 173 3.69 3.75 -0.86
C SER A 173 3.06 2.76 0.12
N VAL A 174 2.74 3.21 1.35
CA VAL A 174 2.00 2.40 2.34
C VAL A 174 0.60 2.05 1.84
N LEU A 175 -0.13 3.03 1.28
CA LEU A 175 -1.50 2.81 0.78
C LEU A 175 -1.55 1.86 -0.42
N LYS A 176 -0.50 1.81 -1.25
CA LYS A 176 -0.41 0.94 -2.44
C LYS A 176 -0.16 -0.54 -2.13
N ARG A 177 0.25 -0.91 -0.91
CA ARG A 177 0.50 -2.31 -0.56
C ARG A 177 -0.76 -3.15 -0.75
N ASN A 178 -0.61 -4.34 -1.33
CA ASN A 178 -1.69 -5.27 -1.65
C ASN A 178 -1.45 -6.62 -0.94
N SER A 179 -2.48 -7.20 -0.35
CA SER A 179 -2.37 -8.47 0.36
C SER A 179 -2.22 -9.66 -0.59
N ALA A 180 -2.79 -9.57 -1.80
CA ALA A 180 -2.68 -10.61 -2.83
C ALA A 180 -1.26 -10.75 -3.43
N GLN A 181 -0.33 -9.85 -3.11
CA GLN A 181 0.97 -9.78 -3.76
C GLN A 181 1.78 -11.09 -3.69
N PRO A 182 1.86 -11.81 -2.55
CA PRO A 182 2.61 -13.07 -2.49
C PRO A 182 2.02 -14.14 -3.42
N LEU A 183 0.69 -14.23 -3.53
CA LEU A 183 0.02 -15.13 -4.49
C LEU A 183 0.31 -14.74 -5.94
N LEU A 184 0.27 -13.43 -6.26
CA LEU A 184 0.59 -12.93 -7.61
C LEU A 184 2.05 -13.17 -8.02
N GLU A 185 2.95 -13.25 -7.04
CA GLU A 185 4.37 -13.59 -7.23
C GLU A 185 4.60 -15.12 -7.32
N GLY A 186 3.54 -15.94 -7.23
CA GLY A 186 3.61 -17.40 -7.36
C GLY A 186 3.97 -18.13 -6.06
N HIS A 187 3.94 -17.45 -4.91
CA HIS A 187 4.10 -18.10 -3.61
C HIS A 187 2.79 -18.76 -3.16
N ASN A 188 2.89 -19.68 -2.19
CA ASN A 188 1.75 -20.37 -1.59
C ASN A 188 1.55 -19.95 -0.11
N PRO A 189 1.20 -18.69 0.18
CA PRO A 189 0.94 -18.25 1.56
C PRO A 189 -0.26 -18.97 2.18
N GLY A 190 -0.22 -19.14 3.50
CA GLY A 190 -1.36 -19.57 4.31
C GLY A 190 -2.18 -18.38 4.85
N PRO A 191 -3.39 -18.62 5.38
CA PRO A 191 -4.42 -17.60 5.67
C PRO A 191 -4.01 -16.59 6.75
N LEU A 192 -3.03 -16.95 7.59
CA LEU A 192 -2.47 -16.02 8.57
C LEU A 192 -1.78 -14.82 7.91
N VAL A 193 -1.31 -14.95 6.66
CA VAL A 193 -0.67 -13.87 5.91
C VAL A 193 -1.67 -12.74 5.62
N GLU A 194 -2.87 -13.06 5.11
CA GLU A 194 -3.95 -12.08 4.91
C GLU A 194 -4.35 -11.41 6.24
N LEU A 195 -4.53 -12.20 7.30
CA LEU A 195 -4.90 -11.69 8.63
C LEU A 195 -3.86 -10.73 9.20
N ASP A 196 -2.59 -11.10 9.13
CA ASP A 196 -1.48 -10.30 9.63
C ASP A 196 -1.23 -9.07 8.78
N PHE A 197 -1.43 -9.16 7.46
CA PHE A 197 -1.38 -8.01 6.56
C PHE A 197 -2.39 -6.95 6.99
N TRP A 198 -3.66 -7.31 7.18
CA TRP A 198 -4.70 -6.34 7.54
C TRP A 198 -4.49 -5.76 8.92
N ARG A 199 -4.09 -6.60 9.89
CA ARG A 199 -3.73 -6.14 11.24
C ARG A 199 -2.56 -5.15 11.21
N ALA A 200 -1.49 -5.47 10.49
CA ALA A 200 -0.33 -4.59 10.35
C ALA A 200 -0.70 -3.29 9.60
N ARG A 201 -1.54 -3.37 8.57
CA ARG A 201 -2.04 -2.21 7.84
C ARG A 201 -2.85 -1.29 8.75
N ALA A 202 -3.75 -1.83 9.57
CA ALA A 202 -4.53 -1.05 10.53
C ALA A 202 -3.62 -0.34 11.54
N THR A 203 -2.67 -1.05 12.15
CA THR A 203 -1.72 -0.48 13.11
C THR A 203 -0.85 0.62 12.48
N ASN A 204 -0.33 0.39 11.26
CA ASN A 204 0.49 1.38 10.58
C ASN A 204 -0.32 2.64 10.22
N LEU A 205 -1.53 2.48 9.70
CA LEU A 205 -2.42 3.61 9.37
C LEU A 205 -2.88 4.36 10.62
N GLU A 206 -3.05 3.67 11.75
CA GLU A 206 -3.32 4.31 13.05
C GLU A 206 -2.18 5.25 13.44
N CYS A 207 -0.94 4.76 13.37
CA CYS A 207 0.25 5.55 13.67
C CYS A 207 0.37 6.76 12.75
N ILE A 208 0.10 6.61 11.45
CA ILE A 208 0.12 7.72 10.47
C ILE A 208 -1.01 8.72 10.78
N PHE A 209 -2.20 8.24 11.09
CA PHE A 209 -3.34 9.08 11.45
C PHE A 209 -3.04 9.92 12.71
N GLN A 210 -2.45 9.31 13.73
CA GLN A 210 -2.02 10.02 14.95
C GLN A 210 -0.96 11.09 14.64
N GLN A 211 0.01 10.80 13.78
CA GLN A 211 1.01 11.78 13.33
C GLN A 211 0.36 12.94 12.58
N LEU A 212 -0.61 12.69 11.70
CA LEU A 212 -1.34 13.73 10.98
C LEU A 212 -2.20 14.61 11.91
N HIS A 213 -2.64 14.05 13.04
CA HIS A 213 -3.37 14.78 14.08
C HIS A 213 -2.47 15.52 15.08
N ASP A 214 -1.15 15.39 14.99
CA ASP A 214 -0.24 16.13 15.85
C ASP A 214 -0.45 17.65 15.72
N VAL A 215 -0.32 18.37 16.83
CA VAL A 215 -0.58 19.82 16.88
C VAL A 215 0.36 20.58 15.95
N LYS A 216 1.61 20.13 15.78
CA LYS A 216 2.56 20.76 14.86
C LYS A 216 2.12 20.56 13.41
N VAL A 217 1.68 19.35 13.05
CA VAL A 217 1.20 19.04 11.69
C VAL A 217 -0.07 19.82 11.35
N ARG A 218 -1.01 19.95 12.30
CA ARG A 218 -2.19 20.80 12.13
C ARG A 218 -1.83 22.27 11.91
N ARG A 219 -0.86 22.81 12.67
CA ARG A 219 -0.37 24.19 12.46
C ARG A 219 0.31 24.36 11.10
N MET A 220 1.07 23.37 10.62
CA MET A 220 1.65 23.38 9.27
C MET A 220 0.56 23.42 8.20
N ALA A 221 -0.49 22.61 8.33
CA ALA A 221 -1.62 22.61 7.41
C ALA A 221 -2.38 23.95 7.41
N GLU A 222 -2.64 24.53 8.58
CA GLU A 222 -3.26 25.86 8.70
C GLU A 222 -2.41 26.96 8.03
N LEU A 223 -1.09 26.86 8.14
CA LEU A 223 -0.19 27.82 7.51
C LEU A 223 -0.26 27.70 5.98
N LEU A 224 -0.19 26.48 5.44
CA LEU A 224 -0.34 26.22 4.01
C LEU A 224 -1.70 26.70 3.45
N GLU A 225 -2.77 26.56 4.23
CA GLU A 225 -4.09 27.07 3.86
C GLU A 225 -4.12 28.61 3.84
N LYS A 226 -3.59 29.25 4.89
CA LYS A 226 -3.55 30.71 5.01
C LYS A 226 -2.66 31.36 3.95
N THR A 227 -1.60 30.69 3.51
CA THR A 227 -0.70 31.16 2.46
C THR A 227 -1.15 30.77 1.05
N GLN A 228 -2.25 30.01 0.91
CA GLN A 228 -2.75 29.47 -0.36
C GLN A 228 -1.68 28.68 -1.14
N SER A 229 -0.92 27.83 -0.44
CA SER A 229 0.09 26.96 -1.06
C SER A 229 -0.54 25.98 -2.06
N SER A 230 0.16 25.72 -3.17
CA SER A 230 -0.22 24.72 -4.17
C SER A 230 -0.22 23.28 -3.63
N TYR A 231 0.46 23.03 -2.52
CA TYR A 231 0.58 21.70 -1.90
C TYR A 231 -0.52 21.42 -0.86
N PHE A 232 -1.29 22.43 -0.44
CA PHE A 232 -2.39 22.25 0.51
C PHE A 232 -3.46 21.25 0.02
N PRO A 233 -3.92 21.28 -1.25
CA PRO A 233 -4.85 20.28 -1.78
C PRO A 233 -4.30 18.85 -1.71
N ALA A 234 -3.00 18.66 -1.96
CA ALA A 234 -2.35 17.35 -1.88
C ALA A 234 -2.37 16.82 -0.44
N PHE A 235 -2.01 17.66 0.54
CA PHE A 235 -2.10 17.33 1.96
C PHE A 235 -3.52 16.92 2.37
N LYS A 236 -4.53 17.71 1.98
CA LYS A 236 -5.93 17.41 2.28
C LYS A 236 -6.40 16.08 1.68
N LYS A 237 -5.96 15.78 0.46
CA LYS A 237 -6.25 14.50 -0.20
C LYS A 237 -5.65 13.33 0.58
N ILE A 238 -4.37 13.40 0.95
CA ILE A 238 -3.69 12.35 1.71
C ILE A 238 -4.37 12.11 3.05
N PHE A 239 -4.73 13.18 3.75
CA PHE A 239 -5.46 13.05 5.02
C PHE A 239 -6.77 12.27 4.83
N LYS A 240 -7.55 12.62 3.80
CA LYS A 240 -8.79 11.90 3.47
C LYS A 240 -8.53 10.43 3.11
N ASP A 241 -7.50 10.16 2.31
CA ASP A 241 -7.13 8.82 1.88
C ASP A 241 -6.69 7.95 3.08
N VAL A 242 -5.92 8.50 4.02
CA VAL A 242 -5.52 7.82 5.27
C VAL A 242 -6.72 7.51 6.15
N VAL A 243 -7.63 8.46 6.35
CA VAL A 243 -8.84 8.24 7.15
C VAL A 243 -9.69 7.11 6.56
N ALA A 244 -9.93 7.14 5.25
CA ALA A 244 -10.71 6.11 4.56
C ALA A 244 -10.02 4.73 4.63
N ALA A 245 -8.70 4.68 4.40
CA ALA A 245 -7.94 3.44 4.46
C ALA A 245 -7.86 2.87 5.89
N LEU A 246 -7.81 3.73 6.92
CA LEU A 246 -7.80 3.31 8.32
C LEU A 246 -9.17 2.73 8.73
N GLU A 247 -10.26 3.38 8.33
CA GLU A 247 -11.62 2.86 8.55
C GLU A 247 -11.78 1.47 7.91
N GLU A 248 -11.35 1.33 6.65
CA GLU A 248 -11.34 0.05 5.95
C GLU A 248 -10.50 -1.01 6.68
N ALA A 249 -9.25 -0.70 7.03
CA ALA A 249 -8.36 -1.68 7.64
C ALA A 249 -8.84 -2.11 9.05
N ARG A 250 -9.42 -1.20 9.83
CA ARG A 250 -10.01 -1.51 11.14
C ARG A 250 -11.24 -2.42 11.01
N ASP A 251 -12.15 -2.12 10.09
CA ASP A 251 -13.33 -2.96 9.82
C ASP A 251 -12.90 -4.38 9.44
N ILE A 252 -11.97 -4.52 8.48
CA ILE A 252 -11.50 -5.83 8.03
C ILE A 252 -10.81 -6.59 9.16
N THR A 253 -9.88 -5.95 9.88
CA THR A 253 -9.15 -6.58 10.99
C THR A 253 -10.10 -7.06 12.08
N MET A 254 -11.13 -6.27 12.41
CA MET A 254 -12.13 -6.65 13.40
C MET A 254 -12.89 -7.92 13.00
N HIS A 255 -13.30 -8.01 11.73
CA HIS A 255 -14.09 -9.15 11.26
C HIS A 255 -13.24 -10.40 11.00
N LEU A 256 -11.98 -10.26 10.58
CA LEU A 256 -11.08 -11.42 10.39
C LEU A 256 -10.56 -12.00 11.72
N LYS A 257 -10.59 -11.23 12.81
CA LYS A 257 -10.06 -11.65 14.12
C LYS A 257 -10.58 -13.00 14.64
N PRO A 258 -11.88 -13.35 14.55
CA PRO A 258 -12.39 -14.65 15.03
C PRO A 258 -11.79 -15.84 14.29
N LEU A 259 -11.42 -15.67 13.02
CA LEU A 259 -10.85 -16.73 12.20
C LEU A 259 -9.49 -17.19 12.72
N ARG A 260 -8.71 -16.29 13.34
CA ARG A 260 -7.35 -16.59 13.79
C ARG A 260 -7.30 -17.79 14.73
N ARG A 261 -8.18 -17.82 15.74
CA ARG A 261 -8.22 -18.94 16.68
C ARG A 261 -8.57 -20.26 15.99
N LEU A 262 -9.51 -20.24 15.04
CA LEU A 262 -9.89 -21.45 14.32
C LEU A 262 -8.74 -21.97 13.44
N LEU A 263 -7.94 -21.07 12.87
CA LEU A 263 -6.74 -21.43 12.10
C LEU A 263 -5.63 -21.98 12.98
N ASP A 264 -5.36 -21.31 14.12
CA ASP A 264 -4.39 -21.77 15.11
C ASP A 264 -4.80 -23.16 15.65
N ASP A 265 -6.09 -23.36 15.92
CA ASP A 265 -6.63 -24.66 16.33
C ASP A 265 -6.47 -25.69 15.20
N MET A 266 -6.79 -25.34 13.95
CA MET A 266 -6.68 -26.23 12.77
C MET A 266 -5.26 -26.77 12.58
N GLU A 267 -4.22 -25.94 12.72
CA GLU A 267 -2.83 -26.38 12.62
C GLU A 267 -2.44 -27.46 13.67
N GLN A 268 -3.17 -27.52 14.79
CA GLN A 268 -2.94 -28.49 15.87
C GLN A 268 -3.88 -29.71 15.80
N PHE A 269 -4.88 -29.69 14.92
CA PHE A 269 -5.78 -30.83 14.74
C PHE A 269 -5.08 -31.99 14.03
N ASP A 270 -5.45 -33.23 14.38
CA ASP A 270 -5.08 -34.37 13.56
C ASP A 270 -5.67 -34.20 12.16
N PHE A 271 -4.86 -34.43 11.13
CA PHE A 271 -5.29 -34.24 9.75
C PHE A 271 -6.55 -35.06 9.45
N SER A 272 -6.62 -36.30 9.93
CA SER A 272 -7.75 -37.22 9.72
C SER A 272 -9.08 -36.72 10.30
N GLU A 273 -9.06 -35.70 11.16
CA GLU A 273 -10.24 -35.15 11.83
C GLU A 273 -10.55 -33.70 11.42
N LEU A 274 -9.91 -33.18 10.36
CA LEU A 274 -10.13 -31.81 9.89
C LEU A 274 -11.56 -31.53 9.43
N ASP A 275 -12.32 -32.57 9.08
CA ASP A 275 -13.75 -32.46 8.78
C ASP A 275 -14.57 -31.87 9.96
N LYS A 276 -14.06 -31.96 11.19
CA LYS A 276 -14.71 -31.40 12.38
C LYS A 276 -14.55 -29.88 12.50
N ILE A 277 -13.47 -29.30 11.97
CA ILE A 277 -13.17 -27.86 12.11
C ILE A 277 -13.43 -27.05 10.83
N ILE A 278 -13.30 -27.68 9.65
CA ILE A 278 -13.57 -27.05 8.34
C ILE A 278 -14.94 -26.34 8.29
N PRO A 279 -16.06 -26.91 8.77
CA PRO A 279 -17.35 -26.24 8.75
C PRO A 279 -17.37 -24.94 9.55
N ALA A 280 -16.70 -24.91 10.71
CA ALA A 280 -16.62 -23.71 11.54
C ALA A 280 -15.79 -22.60 10.87
N ILE A 281 -14.71 -22.97 10.18
CA ILE A 281 -13.84 -22.05 9.44
C ILE A 281 -14.63 -21.41 8.29
N ILE A 282 -15.23 -22.20 7.40
CA ILE A 282 -15.93 -21.69 6.22
C ILE A 282 -17.19 -20.92 6.61
N HIS A 283 -17.91 -21.37 7.65
CA HIS A 283 -19.01 -20.59 8.23
C HIS A 283 -18.54 -19.23 8.74
N THR A 284 -17.39 -19.17 9.41
CA THR A 284 -16.79 -17.90 9.87
C THR A 284 -16.40 -17.01 8.70
N VAL A 285 -15.87 -17.57 7.61
CA VAL A 285 -15.61 -16.83 6.36
C VAL A 285 -16.90 -16.26 5.77
N GLY A 286 -18.01 -17.02 5.80
CA GLY A 286 -19.34 -16.54 5.44
C GLY A 286 -19.82 -15.37 6.31
N LEU A 287 -19.59 -15.44 7.62
CA LEU A 287 -19.89 -14.33 8.54
C LEU A 287 -19.04 -13.08 8.26
N VAL A 288 -17.76 -13.24 7.95
CA VAL A 288 -16.88 -12.13 7.54
C VAL A 288 -17.45 -11.44 6.30
N TRP A 289 -17.86 -12.23 5.30
CA TRP A 289 -18.45 -11.72 4.07
C TRP A 289 -19.74 -10.93 4.31
N ALA A 290 -20.63 -11.42 5.17
CA ALA A 290 -21.90 -10.76 5.44
C ALA A 290 -21.76 -9.48 6.29
N ASN A 291 -20.82 -9.46 7.24
CA ASN A 291 -20.74 -8.39 8.24
C ASN A 291 -19.69 -7.30 7.93
N SER A 292 -18.60 -7.63 7.23
CA SER A 292 -17.59 -6.63 6.87
C SER A 292 -18.05 -5.76 5.70
N LYS A 293 -18.03 -4.45 5.91
CA LYS A 293 -18.39 -3.48 4.86
C LYS A 293 -17.37 -3.43 3.74
N TYR A 294 -16.10 -3.71 4.06
CA TYR A 294 -15.00 -3.56 3.11
C TYR A 294 -14.44 -4.89 2.61
N TYR A 295 -14.53 -5.98 3.39
CA TYR A 295 -14.03 -7.28 2.98
C TYR A 295 -14.92 -8.02 1.98
N CYS A 296 -16.21 -7.64 1.90
CA CYS A 296 -17.20 -8.23 1.00
C CYS A 296 -16.98 -7.90 -0.50
N ARG A 297 -15.78 -8.23 -1.01
CA ARG A 297 -15.34 -8.04 -2.40
C ARG A 297 -14.71 -9.34 -2.90
N ALA A 298 -15.11 -9.79 -4.09
CA ALA A 298 -14.64 -11.05 -4.66
C ALA A 298 -13.10 -11.22 -4.64
N PRO A 299 -12.27 -10.23 -5.04
CA PRO A 299 -10.82 -10.42 -5.04
C PRO A 299 -10.21 -10.71 -3.65
N ARG A 300 -10.75 -10.11 -2.59
CA ARG A 300 -10.27 -10.35 -1.21
C ARG A 300 -10.68 -11.72 -0.71
N MET A 301 -11.93 -12.09 -1.00
CA MET A 301 -12.45 -13.41 -0.66
C MET A 301 -11.67 -14.52 -1.36
N ILE A 302 -11.35 -14.33 -2.64
CA ILE A 302 -10.53 -15.28 -3.42
C ILE A 302 -9.15 -15.45 -2.77
N VAL A 303 -8.48 -14.37 -2.38
CA VAL A 303 -7.17 -14.44 -1.68
C VAL A 303 -7.25 -15.32 -0.44
N LEU A 304 -8.19 -15.04 0.48
CA LEU A 304 -8.32 -15.81 1.71
C LEU A 304 -8.64 -17.29 1.45
N LEU A 305 -9.50 -17.58 0.48
CA LEU A 305 -9.86 -18.95 0.14
C LEU A 305 -8.70 -19.71 -0.53
N GLN A 306 -7.92 -19.05 -1.39
CA GLN A 306 -6.69 -19.62 -1.96
C GLN A 306 -5.67 -19.93 -0.85
N GLU A 307 -5.50 -19.01 0.11
CA GLU A 307 -4.62 -19.21 1.25
C GLU A 307 -5.08 -20.39 2.14
N LEU A 308 -6.39 -20.54 2.37
CA LEU A 308 -6.96 -21.71 3.05
C LEU A 308 -6.68 -23.02 2.29
N CYS A 309 -6.83 -23.01 0.97
CA CYS A 309 -6.47 -24.18 0.14
C CYS A 309 -4.98 -24.51 0.28
N ASN A 310 -4.12 -23.50 0.28
CA ASN A 310 -2.67 -23.70 0.44
C ASN A 310 -2.32 -24.34 1.79
N MET A 311 -2.93 -23.85 2.88
CA MET A 311 -2.76 -24.45 4.20
C MET A 311 -3.19 -25.92 4.22
N LEU A 312 -4.36 -26.25 3.66
CA LEU A 312 -4.83 -27.64 3.56
C LEU A 312 -3.88 -28.53 2.75
N ILE A 313 -3.35 -28.03 1.64
CA ILE A 313 -2.38 -28.76 0.81
C ILE A 313 -1.10 -29.04 1.60
N GLU A 314 -0.56 -28.06 2.33
CA GLU A 314 0.66 -28.26 3.13
C GLU A 314 0.41 -29.20 4.32
N MET A 315 -0.76 -29.15 4.95
CA MET A 315 -1.13 -30.11 5.99
C MET A 315 -1.26 -31.53 5.42
N ALA A 316 -1.89 -31.69 4.25
CA ALA A 316 -2.00 -32.99 3.57
C ALA A 316 -0.63 -33.54 3.17
N ARG A 317 0.25 -32.70 2.64
CA ARG A 317 1.64 -33.08 2.32
C ARG A 317 2.40 -33.50 3.57
N THR A 318 2.25 -32.79 4.68
CA THR A 318 2.86 -33.17 5.96
C THR A 318 2.33 -34.51 6.48
N TYR A 319 1.03 -34.75 6.33
CA TYR A 319 0.38 -36.01 6.73
C TYR A 319 0.83 -37.22 5.90
N LEU A 320 0.98 -37.03 4.58
CA LEU A 320 1.38 -38.09 3.66
C LEU A 320 2.89 -38.35 3.68
N ASP A 321 3.69 -37.31 3.91
CA ASP A 321 5.15 -37.30 3.78
C ASP A 321 5.63 -37.76 2.39
N PRO A 322 5.93 -36.82 1.46
CA PRO A 322 6.37 -37.16 0.11
C PRO A 322 7.61 -38.06 0.05
N ALA A 323 8.48 -38.02 1.08
CA ALA A 323 9.72 -38.79 1.08
C ALA A 323 9.50 -40.26 1.48
N GLU A 324 8.43 -40.56 2.22
CA GLU A 324 8.20 -41.86 2.84
C GLU A 324 6.97 -42.59 2.29
N ILE A 325 5.99 -41.87 1.69
CA ILE A 325 4.72 -42.47 1.23
C ILE A 325 4.91 -43.65 0.25
N PHE A 326 5.89 -43.59 -0.65
CA PHE A 326 6.17 -44.67 -1.61
C PHE A 326 7.05 -45.80 -1.05
N LYS A 327 7.51 -45.67 0.20
CA LYS A 327 8.30 -46.68 0.92
C LYS A 327 7.52 -47.37 2.04
N SER A 328 6.41 -46.78 2.48
CA SER A 328 5.51 -47.37 3.47
C SER A 328 4.71 -48.55 2.92
N GLU A 329 4.04 -49.29 3.80
CA GLU A 329 3.14 -50.38 3.41
C GLU A 329 2.00 -49.87 2.53
N ALA A 330 1.68 -50.60 1.46
CA ALA A 330 0.73 -50.14 0.44
C ALA A 330 -0.68 -49.89 1.00
N GLU A 331 -1.14 -50.70 1.97
CA GLU A 331 -2.44 -50.54 2.61
C GLU A 331 -2.50 -49.26 3.46
N GLU A 332 -1.45 -48.96 4.23
CA GLU A 332 -1.35 -47.72 5.00
C GLU A 332 -1.32 -46.49 4.07
N ALA A 333 -0.49 -46.55 3.03
CA ALA A 333 -0.33 -45.46 2.07
C ALA A 333 -1.63 -45.19 1.28
N TYR A 334 -2.35 -46.25 0.89
CA TYR A 334 -3.66 -46.16 0.25
C TYR A 334 -4.67 -45.46 1.15
N GLU A 335 -4.82 -45.93 2.39
CA GLU A 335 -5.79 -45.37 3.35
C GLU A 335 -5.49 -43.90 3.68
N LYS A 336 -4.22 -43.55 3.90
CA LYS A 336 -3.80 -42.16 4.11
C LYS A 336 -4.11 -41.28 2.89
N THR A 337 -3.75 -41.73 1.69
CA THR A 337 -3.98 -40.97 0.45
C THR A 337 -5.47 -40.74 0.22
N ARG A 338 -6.28 -41.79 0.36
CA ARG A 338 -7.74 -41.72 0.25
C ARG A 338 -8.33 -40.73 1.27
N LYS A 339 -7.86 -40.77 2.52
CA LYS A 339 -8.30 -39.83 3.56
C LYS A 339 -7.96 -38.38 3.22
N ALA A 340 -6.79 -38.11 2.64
CA ALA A 340 -6.41 -36.79 2.15
C ALA A 340 -7.31 -36.30 1.01
N VAL A 341 -7.63 -37.15 0.04
CA VAL A 341 -8.59 -36.84 -1.03
C VAL A 341 -9.96 -36.49 -0.44
N GLN A 342 -10.44 -37.26 0.54
CA GLN A 342 -11.72 -37.03 1.21
C GLN A 342 -11.77 -35.67 1.92
N ILE A 343 -10.73 -35.32 2.69
CA ILE A 343 -10.69 -34.03 3.42
C ILE A 343 -10.65 -32.84 2.45
N CYS A 344 -9.81 -32.90 1.42
CA CYS A 344 -9.74 -31.84 0.43
C CYS A 344 -11.07 -31.68 -0.32
N SER A 345 -11.73 -32.78 -0.69
CA SER A 345 -13.05 -32.75 -1.34
C SER A 345 -14.13 -32.21 -0.38
N PHE A 346 -14.11 -32.62 0.88
CA PHE A 346 -15.03 -32.14 1.92
C PHE A 346 -14.92 -30.62 2.14
N PHE A 347 -13.73 -30.05 2.01
CA PHE A 347 -13.55 -28.59 2.04
C PHE A 347 -14.27 -27.90 0.87
N GLN A 348 -14.18 -28.45 -0.36
CA GLN A 348 -14.89 -27.91 -1.52
C GLN A 348 -16.41 -28.02 -1.36
N GLU A 349 -16.88 -29.16 -0.87
CA GLU A 349 -18.31 -29.37 -0.58
C GLU A 349 -18.82 -28.38 0.48
N THR A 350 -18.07 -28.21 1.57
CA THR A 350 -18.40 -27.24 2.63
C THR A 350 -18.43 -25.81 2.10
N PHE A 351 -17.47 -25.46 1.22
CA PHE A 351 -17.47 -24.17 0.53
C PHE A 351 -18.73 -23.97 -0.30
N GLU A 352 -19.11 -24.95 -1.12
CA GLU A 352 -20.33 -24.87 -1.96
C GLU A 352 -21.61 -24.81 -1.11
N ASP A 353 -21.65 -25.53 0.00
CA ASP A 353 -22.74 -25.46 0.95
C ASP A 353 -22.88 -24.06 1.54
N VAL A 354 -21.80 -23.46 2.02
CA VAL A 354 -21.83 -22.09 2.53
C VAL A 354 -22.19 -21.11 1.43
N ARG A 355 -21.62 -21.25 0.23
CA ARG A 355 -21.90 -20.42 -0.94
C ARG A 355 -23.39 -20.40 -1.28
N ARG A 356 -24.04 -21.57 -1.36
CA ARG A 356 -25.49 -21.70 -1.61
C ARG A 356 -26.32 -21.06 -0.50
N ASN A 357 -25.80 -21.06 0.72
CA ASN A 357 -26.48 -20.57 1.92
C ASN A 357 -26.07 -19.16 2.35
N ILE A 358 -25.27 -18.42 1.55
CA ILE A 358 -24.85 -17.04 1.84
C ILE A 358 -26.00 -16.10 2.26
N PRO A 359 -27.20 -16.15 1.65
CA PRO A 359 -28.33 -15.32 2.09
C PRO A 359 -28.67 -15.44 3.58
N LYS A 360 -28.45 -16.60 4.19
CA LYS A 360 -28.77 -16.86 5.60
C LYS A 360 -27.87 -16.09 6.58
N PHE A 361 -26.72 -15.60 6.11
CA PHE A 361 -25.78 -14.84 6.94
C PHE A 361 -26.14 -13.35 7.01
N PHE A 362 -27.01 -12.87 6.14
CA PHE A 362 -27.49 -11.48 6.12
C PHE A 362 -28.76 -11.33 6.98
N LYS A 363 -28.99 -10.14 7.52
CA LYS A 363 -30.22 -9.87 8.28
C LYS A 363 -31.40 -9.69 7.31
N GLU A 364 -32.60 -9.97 7.81
CA GLU A 364 -33.83 -9.75 7.03
C GLU A 364 -33.92 -8.30 6.54
N GLY A 365 -34.13 -8.14 5.22
CA GLY A 365 -34.24 -6.83 4.57
C GLY A 365 -32.91 -6.20 4.13
N GLU A 366 -31.75 -6.80 4.42
CA GLU A 366 -30.47 -6.34 3.89
C GLU A 366 -30.26 -6.78 2.43
N GLN A 367 -29.51 -5.98 1.68
CA GLN A 367 -29.10 -6.35 0.33
C GLN A 367 -28.05 -7.48 0.40
N VAL A 368 -28.46 -8.69 0.02
CA VAL A 368 -27.58 -9.86 -0.03
C VAL A 368 -26.57 -9.69 -1.16
N LYS A 369 -25.29 -9.82 -0.83
CA LYS A 369 -24.20 -9.93 -1.82
C LYS A 369 -23.79 -11.39 -1.94
N GLN A 370 -23.89 -11.95 -3.14
CA GLN A 370 -23.50 -13.34 -3.41
C GLN A 370 -21.99 -13.45 -3.65
N TRP A 371 -21.46 -14.67 -3.53
CA TRP A 371 -20.11 -15.00 -4.01
C TRP A 371 -20.13 -15.18 -5.52
N GLU A 372 -19.98 -14.07 -6.23
CA GLU A 372 -19.98 -14.01 -7.69
C GLU A 372 -18.54 -14.09 -8.25
N PHE A 373 -17.93 -15.27 -8.13
CA PHE A 373 -16.64 -15.58 -8.76
C PHE A 373 -16.58 -17.06 -9.18
N ALA A 374 -15.77 -17.37 -10.18
CA ALA A 374 -15.61 -18.73 -10.69
C ALA A 374 -14.79 -19.59 -9.72
N ASN A 375 -15.08 -20.90 -9.64
CA ASN A 375 -14.43 -21.82 -8.70
C ASN A 375 -12.93 -21.97 -8.99
N GLU A 376 -12.57 -21.90 -10.26
CA GLU A 376 -11.21 -22.03 -10.76
C GLU A 376 -10.30 -20.94 -10.18
N LEU A 377 -10.84 -19.75 -9.89
CA LEU A 377 -10.07 -18.67 -9.26
C LEU A 377 -9.62 -19.02 -7.84
N VAL A 378 -10.30 -19.95 -7.17
CA VAL A 378 -9.95 -20.42 -5.83
C VAL A 378 -9.24 -21.77 -5.89
N PHE A 379 -9.79 -22.71 -6.64
CA PHE A 379 -9.48 -24.13 -6.49
C PHE A 379 -8.46 -24.70 -7.47
N THR A 380 -8.03 -23.97 -8.51
CA THR A 380 -7.13 -24.51 -9.56
C THR A 380 -5.96 -25.35 -9.00
N ARG A 381 -5.22 -24.83 -8.01
CA ARG A 381 -4.09 -25.55 -7.40
C ARG A 381 -4.55 -26.77 -6.59
N MET A 382 -5.66 -26.65 -5.86
CA MET A 382 -6.21 -27.75 -5.07
C MET A 382 -6.78 -28.85 -5.94
N ASP A 383 -7.45 -28.52 -7.04
CA ASP A 383 -7.97 -29.48 -8.01
C ASP A 383 -6.83 -30.29 -8.64
N GLN A 384 -5.73 -29.62 -9.01
CA GLN A 384 -4.52 -30.29 -9.50
C GLN A 384 -3.90 -31.22 -8.43
N PHE A 385 -3.86 -30.78 -7.18
CA PHE A 385 -3.37 -31.60 -6.07
C PHE A 385 -4.26 -32.82 -5.81
N ILE A 386 -5.59 -32.64 -5.74
CA ILE A 386 -6.56 -33.74 -5.60
C ILE A 386 -6.41 -34.73 -6.75
N LEU A 387 -6.25 -34.26 -8.00
CA LEU A 387 -6.03 -35.12 -9.14
C LEU A 387 -4.75 -35.96 -8.98
N ARG A 388 -3.64 -35.34 -8.55
CA ARG A 388 -2.40 -36.07 -8.25
C ARG A 388 -2.61 -37.11 -7.15
N LEU A 389 -3.29 -36.76 -6.06
CA LEU A 389 -3.58 -37.70 -4.98
C LEU A 389 -4.42 -38.88 -5.44
N LYS A 390 -5.42 -38.67 -6.32
CA LYS A 390 -6.20 -39.76 -6.92
C LYS A 390 -5.31 -40.69 -7.77
N THR A 391 -4.38 -40.13 -8.55
CA THR A 391 -3.41 -40.95 -9.30
C THR A 391 -2.54 -41.81 -8.38
N VAL A 392 -2.12 -41.25 -7.23
CA VAL A 392 -1.35 -41.98 -6.21
C VAL A 392 -2.22 -43.03 -5.50
N GLU A 393 -3.48 -42.72 -5.21
CA GLU A 393 -4.47 -43.66 -4.67
C GLU A 393 -4.66 -44.86 -5.60
N ASP A 394 -4.84 -44.62 -6.91
CA ASP A 394 -4.99 -45.67 -7.93
C ASP A 394 -3.73 -46.56 -8.03
N LEU A 395 -2.55 -45.95 -7.89
CA LEU A 395 -1.27 -46.66 -7.85
C LEU A 395 -1.21 -47.61 -6.65
N PHE A 396 -1.53 -47.16 -5.43
CA PHE A 396 -1.54 -48.02 -4.26
C PHE A 396 -2.65 -49.07 -4.29
N ALA A 397 -3.83 -48.74 -4.84
CA ALA A 397 -4.90 -49.71 -5.05
C ALA A 397 -4.43 -50.87 -5.95
N THR A 398 -3.75 -50.54 -7.05
CA THR A 398 -3.15 -51.53 -7.95
C THR A 398 -2.11 -52.37 -7.21
N THR A 399 -1.28 -51.74 -6.36
CA THR A 399 -0.29 -52.46 -5.54
C THR A 399 -0.93 -53.44 -4.58
N MET A 400 -2.00 -53.05 -3.89
CA MET A 400 -2.72 -53.94 -2.97
C MET A 400 -3.31 -55.16 -3.70
N GLU A 401 -3.82 -54.98 -4.92
CA GLU A 401 -4.30 -56.08 -5.75
C GLU A 401 -3.16 -57.04 -6.10
N PHE A 402 -2.04 -56.54 -6.63
CA PHE A 402 -0.90 -57.40 -7.00
C PHE A 402 -0.22 -58.06 -5.78
N SER A 403 -0.26 -57.45 -4.59
CA SER A 403 0.23 -58.08 -3.35
C SER A 403 -0.50 -59.37 -2.99
N LYS A 404 -1.74 -59.58 -3.46
CA LYS A 404 -2.47 -60.84 -3.24
C LYS A 404 -1.80 -62.03 -3.95
N LEU A 405 -1.07 -61.78 -5.04
CA LEU A 405 -0.37 -62.82 -5.82
C LEU A 405 0.73 -63.53 -5.04
N GLU A 406 1.29 -62.90 -4.00
CA GLU A 406 2.32 -63.48 -3.15
C GLU A 406 1.89 -64.83 -2.54
N LYS A 407 0.59 -64.99 -2.28
CA LYS A 407 0.01 -66.17 -1.62
C LYS A 407 -0.71 -67.11 -2.59
N VAL A 408 -0.68 -66.84 -3.89
CA VAL A 408 -1.39 -67.65 -4.88
C VAL A 408 -0.57 -68.89 -5.23
N GLU A 409 -1.10 -70.06 -4.89
CA GLU A 409 -0.55 -71.35 -5.27
C GLU A 409 -1.58 -72.17 -6.06
N LEU A 410 -1.17 -72.60 -7.26
CA LEU A 410 -1.99 -73.44 -8.13
C LEU A 410 -1.68 -74.92 -7.93
N GLY A 411 -2.74 -75.68 -7.69
CA GLY A 411 -2.70 -77.15 -7.61
C GLY A 411 -2.80 -77.82 -8.98
N GLY A 412 -2.69 -79.15 -9.01
CA GLY A 412 -2.84 -79.96 -10.22
C GLY A 412 -1.53 -80.27 -10.96
N ILE A 413 -1.64 -80.92 -12.13
CA ILE A 413 -0.50 -81.50 -12.85
C ILE A 413 0.48 -80.42 -13.32
N LYS A 414 -0.03 -79.29 -13.83
CA LYS A 414 0.78 -78.11 -14.21
C LYS A 414 0.86 -77.05 -13.11
N GLY A 415 0.26 -77.28 -11.94
CA GLY A 415 0.14 -76.30 -10.86
C GLY A 415 1.48 -75.69 -10.45
N LYS A 416 2.51 -76.53 -10.24
CA LYS A 416 3.86 -76.05 -9.88
C LYS A 416 4.47 -75.10 -10.91
N MET A 417 4.25 -75.34 -12.20
CA MET A 417 4.75 -74.50 -13.28
C MET A 417 3.99 -73.16 -13.30
N LEU A 418 2.66 -73.21 -13.20
CA LEU A 418 1.82 -72.01 -13.23
C LEU A 418 2.05 -71.14 -11.98
N SER A 419 2.20 -71.72 -10.79
CA SER A 419 2.58 -70.99 -9.57
C SER A 419 3.91 -70.27 -9.72
N HIS A 420 4.91 -70.90 -10.37
CA HIS A 420 6.19 -70.25 -10.64
C HIS A 420 6.02 -69.02 -11.54
N GLN A 421 5.18 -69.10 -12.58
CA GLN A 421 4.90 -67.96 -13.45
C GLN A 421 4.19 -66.82 -12.70
N VAL A 422 3.31 -67.14 -11.75
CA VAL A 422 2.68 -66.13 -10.87
C VAL A 422 3.71 -65.43 -9.99
N VAL A 423 4.65 -66.18 -9.40
CA VAL A 423 5.75 -65.62 -8.60
C VAL A 423 6.66 -64.71 -9.45
N GLU A 424 6.97 -65.10 -10.69
CA GLU A 424 7.73 -64.25 -11.62
C GLU A 424 6.99 -62.94 -11.92
N ILE A 425 5.67 -63.01 -12.18
CA ILE A 425 4.84 -61.80 -12.38
C ILE A 425 4.86 -60.90 -11.14
N PHE A 426 4.75 -61.47 -9.95
CA PHE A 426 4.81 -60.70 -8.71
C PHE A 426 6.19 -60.06 -8.48
N SER A 427 7.27 -60.77 -8.78
CA SER A 427 8.64 -60.21 -8.73
C SER A 427 8.80 -59.04 -9.70
N GLU A 428 8.33 -59.20 -10.94
CA GLU A 428 8.38 -58.16 -11.97
C GLU A 428 7.54 -56.94 -11.58
N PHE A 429 6.36 -57.16 -10.97
CA PHE A 429 5.54 -56.08 -10.41
C PHE A 429 6.31 -55.28 -9.35
N ASN A 430 6.97 -55.94 -8.39
CA ASN A 430 7.73 -55.28 -7.35
C ASN A 430 8.89 -54.45 -7.91
N GLU A 431 9.56 -54.91 -8.97
CA GLU A 431 10.59 -54.16 -9.67
C GLU A 431 10.03 -52.88 -10.31
N ILE A 432 8.89 -52.97 -10.99
CA ILE A 432 8.22 -51.82 -11.61
C ILE A 432 7.79 -50.80 -10.54
N PHE A 433 7.20 -51.26 -9.44
CA PHE A 433 6.77 -50.39 -8.34
C PHE A 433 7.95 -49.71 -7.63
N SER A 434 9.10 -50.41 -7.50
CA SER A 434 10.27 -49.87 -6.80
C SER A 434 10.81 -48.57 -7.39
N VAL A 435 10.48 -48.26 -8.66
CA VAL A 435 10.84 -46.99 -9.31
C VAL A 435 10.35 -45.81 -8.48
N PHE A 436 9.10 -45.83 -8.00
CA PHE A 436 8.51 -44.70 -7.27
C PHE A 436 9.18 -44.45 -5.91
N GLY A 437 9.69 -45.50 -5.25
CA GLY A 437 10.43 -45.37 -3.99
C GLY A 437 11.90 -44.93 -4.17
N ASN A 438 12.46 -45.10 -5.37
CA ASN A 438 13.88 -44.87 -5.68
C ASN A 438 14.16 -43.52 -6.36
N ARG A 439 13.13 -42.84 -6.87
CA ARG A 439 13.27 -41.54 -7.55
C ARG A 439 13.50 -40.41 -6.56
N THR A 440 14.13 -39.34 -7.03
CA THR A 440 14.45 -38.15 -6.22
C THR A 440 13.40 -37.04 -6.34
N TYR A 441 12.41 -37.19 -7.22
CA TYR A 441 11.35 -36.20 -7.36
C TYR A 441 10.31 -36.33 -6.24
N ASP A 442 9.50 -35.29 -6.07
CA ASP A 442 8.33 -35.30 -5.21
C ASP A 442 7.12 -35.89 -5.96
N GLY A 443 6.71 -37.11 -5.62
CA GLY A 443 5.57 -37.76 -6.26
C GLY A 443 4.21 -37.10 -5.95
N LEU A 444 4.12 -36.27 -4.90
CA LEU A 444 2.93 -35.50 -4.54
C LEU A 444 2.91 -34.09 -5.18
N ASP A 445 3.98 -33.67 -5.86
CA ASP A 445 3.99 -32.41 -6.61
C ASP A 445 3.18 -32.55 -7.91
N ALA A 446 1.99 -31.93 -7.92
CA ALA A 446 1.06 -31.96 -9.05
C ALA A 446 1.64 -31.37 -10.35
N THR A 447 2.68 -30.54 -10.28
CA THR A 447 3.32 -29.94 -11.46
C THR A 447 4.45 -30.80 -12.04
N ASN A 448 4.86 -31.85 -11.34
CA ASN A 448 5.95 -32.70 -11.76
C ASN A 448 5.53 -33.63 -12.93
N GLY A 449 6.12 -33.42 -14.11
CA GLY A 449 5.86 -34.24 -15.29
C GLY A 449 6.53 -35.62 -15.28
N GLU A 450 7.67 -35.78 -14.60
CA GLU A 450 8.41 -37.05 -14.53
C GLU A 450 7.58 -38.14 -13.83
N PHE A 451 6.87 -37.80 -12.76
CA PHE A 451 5.93 -38.72 -12.10
C PHE A 451 4.84 -39.21 -13.07
N VAL A 452 4.31 -38.32 -13.92
CA VAL A 452 3.26 -38.67 -14.89
C VAL A 452 3.81 -39.63 -15.94
N GLU A 453 5.04 -39.42 -16.40
CA GLU A 453 5.72 -40.33 -17.32
C GLU A 453 5.97 -41.72 -16.70
N ASP A 454 6.52 -41.77 -15.48
CA ASP A 454 6.75 -43.01 -14.74
C ASP A 454 5.41 -43.74 -14.46
N TYR A 455 4.34 -43.01 -14.11
CA TYR A 455 3.01 -43.58 -13.89
C TYR A 455 2.39 -44.15 -15.18
N ASN A 456 2.56 -43.47 -16.32
CA ASN A 456 2.08 -44.00 -17.61
C ASN A 456 2.84 -45.28 -18.00
N GLN A 457 4.15 -45.32 -17.80
CA GLN A 457 4.95 -46.52 -18.01
C GLN A 457 4.52 -47.66 -17.07
N PHE A 458 4.26 -47.35 -15.80
CA PHE A 458 3.70 -48.30 -14.84
C PHE A 458 2.39 -48.89 -15.38
N ARG A 459 1.42 -48.06 -15.81
CA ARG A 459 0.14 -48.53 -16.34
C ARG A 459 0.28 -49.46 -17.55
N GLU A 460 1.17 -49.13 -18.49
CA GLU A 460 1.43 -49.97 -19.66
C GLU A 460 1.98 -51.34 -19.27
N ARG A 461 2.90 -51.37 -18.30
CA ARG A 461 3.51 -52.61 -17.80
C ARG A 461 2.52 -53.43 -16.99
N ILE A 462 1.67 -52.81 -16.16
CA ILE A 462 0.58 -53.50 -15.45
C ILE A 462 -0.37 -54.17 -16.45
N ALA A 463 -0.75 -53.48 -17.53
CA ALA A 463 -1.60 -54.07 -18.56
C ALA A 463 -0.98 -55.29 -19.26
N ASP A 464 0.35 -55.38 -19.35
CA ASP A 464 1.04 -56.58 -19.83
C ASP A 464 0.99 -57.72 -18.80
N LEU A 465 1.28 -57.41 -17.53
CA LEU A 465 1.20 -58.39 -16.43
C LEU A 465 -0.21 -58.97 -16.30
N ASP A 466 -1.25 -58.15 -16.43
CA ASP A 466 -2.65 -58.57 -16.41
C ASP A 466 -2.97 -59.57 -17.54
N ARG A 467 -2.51 -59.32 -18.77
CA ARG A 467 -2.71 -60.24 -19.89
C ARG A 467 -2.00 -61.57 -19.66
N ARG A 468 -0.82 -61.54 -19.04
CA ARG A 468 -0.06 -62.75 -18.68
C ARG A 468 -0.77 -63.53 -17.58
N LEU A 469 -1.27 -62.86 -16.54
CA LEU A 469 -2.10 -63.48 -15.50
C LEU A 469 -3.34 -64.12 -16.10
N ALA A 470 -4.04 -63.42 -17.00
CA ALA A 470 -5.20 -63.98 -17.70
C ALA A 470 -4.85 -65.26 -18.48
N SER A 471 -3.71 -65.30 -19.17
CA SER A 471 -3.22 -66.49 -19.86
C SER A 471 -2.94 -67.66 -18.90
N ILE A 472 -2.34 -67.39 -17.74
CA ILE A 472 -2.10 -68.40 -16.69
C ILE A 472 -3.43 -68.96 -16.18
N VAL A 473 -4.42 -68.09 -15.91
CA VAL A 473 -5.75 -68.49 -15.46
C VAL A 473 -6.44 -69.36 -16.51
N CYS A 474 -6.40 -68.98 -17.80
CA CYS A 474 -6.96 -69.80 -18.88
C CYS A 474 -6.29 -71.18 -18.96
N GLN A 475 -4.97 -71.24 -18.91
CA GLN A 475 -4.23 -72.52 -18.93
C GLN A 475 -4.56 -73.40 -17.73
N GLY A 476 -4.65 -72.80 -16.54
CA GLY A 476 -5.04 -73.53 -15.34
C GLY A 476 -6.48 -74.02 -15.38
N PHE A 477 -7.39 -73.25 -15.98
CA PHE A 477 -8.79 -73.65 -16.18
C PHE A 477 -8.92 -74.82 -17.15
N ASP A 478 -8.20 -74.79 -18.27
CA ASP A 478 -8.19 -75.87 -19.26
C ASP A 478 -7.66 -77.20 -18.69
N ASP A 479 -6.76 -77.13 -17.70
CA ASP A 479 -6.18 -78.30 -17.02
C ASP A 479 -7.00 -78.81 -15.83
N CYS A 480 -8.15 -78.18 -15.51
CA CYS A 480 -8.96 -78.58 -14.37
C CYS A 480 -9.66 -79.94 -14.61
N PRO A 481 -9.45 -80.95 -13.74
CA PRO A 481 -10.03 -82.29 -13.93
C PRO A 481 -11.52 -82.36 -13.56
N SER A 482 -12.05 -81.37 -12.85
CA SER A 482 -13.44 -81.32 -12.39
C SER A 482 -13.94 -79.89 -12.21
N THR A 483 -15.27 -79.72 -12.17
CA THR A 483 -15.91 -78.44 -11.86
C THR A 483 -15.48 -77.90 -10.49
N GLU A 484 -15.26 -78.78 -9.51
CA GLU A 484 -14.77 -78.38 -8.18
C GLU A 484 -13.36 -77.77 -8.25
N ALA A 485 -12.46 -78.36 -9.06
CA ALA A 485 -11.12 -77.82 -9.27
C ALA A 485 -11.14 -76.46 -9.98
N ALA A 486 -12.01 -76.31 -10.99
CA ALA A 486 -12.20 -75.04 -11.68
C ALA A 486 -12.73 -73.95 -10.74
N LEU A 487 -13.68 -74.27 -9.86
CA LEU A 487 -14.18 -73.33 -8.84
C LEU A 487 -13.10 -72.95 -7.83
N LYS A 488 -12.25 -73.88 -7.39
CA LYS A 488 -11.11 -73.57 -6.50
C LYS A 488 -10.10 -72.64 -7.16
N LEU A 489 -9.79 -72.86 -8.44
CA LEU A 489 -8.90 -71.96 -9.19
C LEU A 489 -9.50 -70.56 -9.31
N LEU A 490 -10.80 -70.47 -9.64
CA LEU A 490 -11.50 -69.19 -9.70
C LEU A 490 -11.59 -68.51 -8.33
N ASP A 491 -11.66 -69.26 -7.23
CA ASP A 491 -11.64 -68.71 -5.87
C ASP A 491 -10.25 -68.15 -5.51
N CYS A 492 -9.17 -68.86 -5.86
CA CYS A 492 -7.79 -68.38 -5.68
C CYS A 492 -7.52 -67.05 -6.40
N PHE A 493 -8.10 -66.85 -7.57
CA PHE A 493 -8.01 -65.59 -8.32
C PHE A 493 -9.24 -64.69 -8.16
N GLY A 494 -10.24 -65.08 -7.37
CA GLY A 494 -11.56 -64.45 -7.39
C GLY A 494 -11.52 -62.99 -6.93
N SER A 495 -10.64 -62.71 -5.97
CA SER A 495 -10.38 -61.34 -5.50
C SER A 495 -9.58 -60.47 -6.47
N LEU A 496 -8.94 -61.07 -7.48
CA LEU A 496 -8.18 -60.41 -8.56
C LEU A 496 -9.00 -60.26 -9.86
N LEU A 497 -10.05 -61.09 -10.01
CA LEU A 497 -10.92 -61.17 -11.18
C LEU A 497 -12.20 -60.33 -11.05
N ASP A 498 -12.40 -59.66 -9.92
CA ASP A 498 -13.63 -58.90 -9.65
C ASP A 498 -13.67 -57.60 -10.50
N PRO A 499 -14.62 -57.44 -11.44
CA PRO A 499 -14.67 -56.27 -12.32
C PRO A 499 -15.02 -54.96 -11.60
N THR A 500 -15.41 -54.99 -10.31
CA THR A 500 -15.77 -53.75 -9.60
C THR A 500 -14.57 -52.86 -9.25
N THR A 501 -13.33 -53.36 -9.36
CA THR A 501 -12.11 -52.55 -9.35
C THR A 501 -11.78 -51.93 -10.72
N ASP A 502 -12.52 -52.26 -11.80
CA ASP A 502 -12.31 -51.76 -13.17
C ASP A 502 -12.86 -50.33 -13.44
N SER A 503 -13.19 -49.52 -12.41
CA SER A 503 -13.57 -48.12 -12.68
C SER A 503 -12.43 -47.27 -13.28
N CYS A 504 -11.19 -47.80 -13.30
CA CYS A 504 -10.02 -47.21 -13.94
C CYS A 504 -9.65 -47.81 -15.32
N ARG A 505 -10.51 -48.64 -15.91
CA ARG A 505 -10.28 -49.25 -17.23
C ARG A 505 -11.31 -48.81 -18.28
N LEU A 506 -11.35 -47.52 -18.61
CA LEU A 506 -11.78 -47.00 -19.91
C LEU A 506 -10.98 -45.75 -20.29
#